data_AF-A0A3R6B7A9-F1
#
_entry.id   AF-A0A3R6B7A9-F1
#
_cell.length_a   1.000
_cell.length_b   1.000
_cell.length_c   1.000
_cell.angle_alpha   90.00
_cell.angle_beta   90.00
_cell.angle_gamma   90.00
#
_symmetry.space_group_name_H-M   'P 1'
#
loop_
_entity.id
_entity.type
_entity.pdbx_description
1 polymer ?
#
loop_
_entity_poly.entity_id
_entity_poly.type
_entity_poly.pdbx_seq_one_letter_code
_entity_poly.pdbx_strand_id
1 'polypeptide(L)'
;MNVEVFIYGTPTGNCFYGKTDEKIYFDTFYNGDKANYLSVKIRKAGDNKVYCYYNYLVYQNVIGKQGRPGSFFGITLRLDAYCMDIQNIYRILDNVFWSFINIKGGLLKGVGNHLQYTVDDFNDTSKLKSIETQLIDDFSRRFTGNGICFTAIDHTFTHEGGELYKLNLYDYSNEDIFQFIKETGQIRISPYYPTQEISRRQQQYDKQLEEIRQQHESDRRIDLEDKNKLHNSLSEERNKNSNLQAELEQKNKEIEQLDGKIKNIERAKEVEYLIEQIKIPIEKLSGYIVNKAPVVANEIVRQGRKWYTRFFEFIRKSIPFVNMILIVVILLCISGYIQPNQSVDEEKVRLTEEIKKLKDEKKELEKQLEVSRIPEKGITIDIVNFKEKTLQKGKTYKIRADLSKEFFQWNIEGAEIKNGKDGIFPLKVTGDTIRISLLLNNETVAERTILSK
;
A
#
# COMPACT_ATOMS: atom_id res chain seq x y z
N MET A 1 -48.04 -28.88 0.72
CA MET A 1 -46.94 -27.94 0.92
C MET A 1 -47.54 -26.69 1.53
N ASN A 2 -47.16 -26.40 2.77
CA ASN A 2 -47.57 -25.18 3.43
C ASN A 2 -46.57 -24.06 3.10
N VAL A 3 -47.09 -22.91 2.68
CA VAL A 3 -46.30 -21.74 2.32
C VAL A 3 -46.63 -20.63 3.30
N GLU A 4 -45.62 -20.09 3.96
CA GLU A 4 -45.78 -18.99 4.91
C GLU A 4 -44.83 -17.85 4.56
N VAL A 5 -45.29 -16.62 4.81
CA VAL A 5 -44.57 -15.41 4.43
C VAL A 5 -44.27 -14.59 5.68
N PHE A 6 -43.05 -14.07 5.75
CA PHE A 6 -42.60 -13.18 6.80
C PHE A 6 -42.04 -11.91 6.17
N ILE A 7 -42.38 -10.75 6.72
CA ILE A 7 -41.88 -9.45 6.27
C ILE A 7 -41.25 -8.74 7.46
N TYR A 8 -40.03 -8.26 7.30
CA TYR A 8 -39.27 -7.66 8.39
C TYR A 8 -38.31 -6.59 7.87
N GLY A 9 -37.91 -5.67 8.74
CA GLY A 9 -37.08 -4.55 8.32
C GLY A 9 -37.10 -3.41 9.31
N THR A 10 -36.53 -2.28 8.90
CA THR A 10 -36.18 -1.20 9.83
C THR A 10 -36.64 0.21 9.41
N PRO A 11 -37.96 0.44 9.27
CA PRO A 11 -38.50 1.77 8.93
C PRO A 11 -38.13 2.85 9.96
N THR A 12 -38.37 2.60 11.23
CA THR A 12 -38.00 3.46 12.38
C THR A 12 -37.24 2.68 13.46
N GLY A 13 -37.47 1.37 13.55
CA GLY A 13 -36.79 0.38 14.39
C GLY A 13 -37.11 -1.02 13.85
N ASN A 14 -36.81 -2.09 14.60
CA ASN A 14 -37.11 -3.46 14.15
C ASN A 14 -38.62 -3.67 14.06
N CYS A 15 -39.11 -3.89 12.85
CA CYS A 15 -40.50 -4.20 12.56
C CYS A 15 -40.58 -5.60 11.94
N PHE A 16 -41.65 -6.32 12.28
CA PHE A 16 -41.86 -7.71 11.90
C PHE A 16 -43.34 -7.99 11.68
N TYR A 17 -43.65 -8.70 10.61
CA TYR A 17 -44.97 -9.23 10.25
C TYR A 17 -44.84 -10.72 9.97
N GLY A 18 -45.68 -11.51 10.66
CA GLY A 18 -45.67 -12.97 10.62
C GLY A 18 -45.92 -13.56 12.01
N LYS A 19 -45.56 -14.83 12.21
CA LYS A 19 -45.74 -15.50 13.49
C LYS A 19 -44.72 -15.03 14.54
N THR A 20 -45.20 -14.57 15.69
CA THR A 20 -44.39 -13.89 16.71
C THR A 20 -43.29 -14.76 17.33
N ASP A 21 -43.48 -16.07 17.39
CA ASP A 21 -42.50 -17.06 17.86
C ASP A 21 -41.23 -17.09 17.01
N GLU A 22 -41.32 -16.70 15.73
CA GLU A 22 -40.18 -16.64 14.81
C GLU A 22 -39.42 -15.30 14.87
N LYS A 23 -39.94 -14.29 15.59
CA LYS A 23 -39.35 -12.93 15.58
C LYS A 23 -37.87 -12.93 15.98
N ILE A 24 -37.49 -13.73 16.99
CA ILE A 24 -36.11 -13.83 17.48
C ILE A 24 -35.15 -14.27 16.38
N TYR A 25 -35.57 -15.18 15.49
CA TYR A 25 -34.76 -15.59 14.36
C TYR A 25 -34.51 -14.44 13.38
N PHE A 26 -35.56 -13.68 13.05
CA PHE A 26 -35.43 -12.57 12.10
C PHE A 26 -34.69 -11.35 12.67
N ASP A 27 -34.73 -11.14 13.99
CA ASP A 27 -33.93 -10.11 14.66
C ASP A 27 -32.41 -10.30 14.45
N THR A 28 -31.95 -11.53 14.16
CA THR A 28 -30.53 -11.80 13.84
C THR A 28 -30.06 -11.11 12.56
N PHE A 29 -30.97 -10.75 11.64
CA PHE A 29 -30.63 -10.05 10.40
C PHE A 29 -30.39 -8.55 10.59
N TYR A 30 -30.73 -7.99 11.76
CA TYR A 30 -30.54 -6.56 12.03
C TYR A 30 -29.07 -6.12 11.95
N ASN A 31 -28.16 -6.97 12.45
CA ASN A 31 -26.71 -6.75 12.39
C ASN A 31 -26.05 -7.54 11.25
N GLY A 32 -26.82 -7.84 10.20
CA GLY A 32 -26.38 -8.67 9.08
C GLY A 32 -25.34 -8.00 8.18
N ASP A 33 -24.88 -8.79 7.21
CA ASP A 33 -23.99 -8.33 6.14
C ASP A 33 -24.66 -7.20 5.35
N LYS A 34 -23.90 -6.18 4.92
CA LYS A 34 -24.44 -4.99 4.23
C LYS A 34 -24.69 -5.20 2.73
N ALA A 35 -24.60 -6.44 2.26
CA ALA A 35 -24.84 -6.82 0.88
C ALA A 35 -26.27 -7.33 0.66
N ASN A 36 -26.80 -7.18 -0.56
CA ASN A 36 -28.07 -7.80 -0.94
C ASN A 36 -27.84 -9.27 -1.31
N TYR A 37 -28.63 -10.17 -0.73
CA TYR A 37 -28.54 -11.61 -1.00
C TYR A 37 -29.83 -12.35 -0.64
N LEU A 38 -29.99 -13.52 -1.24
CA LEU A 38 -30.92 -14.55 -0.80
C LEU A 38 -30.18 -15.52 0.11
N SER A 39 -30.65 -15.73 1.34
CA SER A 39 -30.15 -16.79 2.20
C SER A 39 -31.15 -17.93 2.25
N VAL A 40 -30.71 -19.12 1.83
CA VAL A 40 -31.50 -20.35 1.99
C VAL A 40 -30.97 -21.05 3.23
N LYS A 41 -31.85 -21.26 4.21
CA LYS A 41 -31.51 -21.88 5.50
C LYS A 41 -32.52 -22.94 5.88
N ILE A 42 -32.05 -24.13 6.23
CA ILE A 42 -32.90 -25.18 6.78
C ILE A 42 -32.67 -25.21 8.29
N ARG A 43 -33.75 -25.05 9.07
CA ARG A 43 -33.66 -24.98 10.54
C ARG A 43 -34.90 -25.55 11.20
N LYS A 44 -34.77 -25.87 12.49
CA LYS A 44 -35.92 -26.13 13.36
C LYS A 44 -36.59 -24.81 13.75
N ALA A 45 -37.91 -24.76 13.56
CA ALA A 45 -38.75 -23.67 14.04
C ALA A 45 -39.13 -23.87 15.52
N GLY A 46 -39.83 -22.90 16.10
CA GLY A 46 -40.31 -22.96 17.49
C GLY A 46 -41.24 -24.15 17.79
N ASP A 47 -41.92 -24.68 16.76
CA ASP A 47 -42.78 -25.87 16.82
C ASP A 47 -42.02 -27.20 16.71
N ASN A 48 -40.68 -27.16 16.74
CA ASN A 48 -39.78 -28.30 16.59
C ASN A 48 -39.85 -29.03 15.23
N LYS A 49 -40.54 -28.47 14.23
CA LYS A 49 -40.51 -28.96 12.85
C LYS A 49 -39.38 -28.31 12.08
N VAL A 50 -38.89 -29.02 11.06
CA VAL A 50 -37.84 -28.51 10.16
C VAL A 50 -38.51 -27.81 8.99
N TYR A 51 -38.09 -26.58 8.72
CA TYR A 51 -38.53 -25.81 7.56
C TYR A 51 -37.34 -25.27 6.77
N CYS A 52 -37.57 -25.03 5.49
CA CYS A 52 -36.66 -24.31 4.62
C CYS A 52 -37.10 -22.85 4.52
N TYR A 53 -36.17 -21.93 4.78
CA TYR A 53 -36.39 -20.49 4.80
C TYR A 53 -35.61 -19.86 3.64
N TYR A 54 -36.33 -19.24 2.72
CA TYR A 54 -35.77 -18.45 1.63
C TYR A 54 -35.86 -16.97 1.99
N ASN A 55 -34.77 -16.44 2.57
CA ASN A 55 -34.71 -15.10 3.12
C ASN A 55 -34.13 -14.15 2.07
N TYR A 56 -34.97 -13.34 1.43
CA TYR A 56 -34.54 -12.32 0.48
C TYR A 56 -34.28 -11.01 1.24
N LEU A 57 -33.01 -10.58 1.24
CA LEU A 57 -32.53 -9.48 2.06
C LEU A 57 -31.96 -8.36 1.18
N VAL A 58 -32.42 -7.14 1.45
CA VAL A 58 -31.99 -5.90 0.78
C VAL A 58 -31.49 -4.92 1.83
N TYR A 59 -30.16 -4.76 1.89
CA TYR A 59 -29.46 -3.82 2.78
C TYR A 59 -28.96 -2.60 2.02
N GLN A 60 -28.48 -2.77 0.80
CA GLN A 60 -27.86 -1.71 0.05
C GLN A 60 -28.87 -0.64 -0.33
N ASN A 61 -28.50 0.61 -0.09
CA ASN A 61 -29.26 1.79 -0.44
C ASN A 61 -30.63 1.90 0.24
N VAL A 62 -30.93 1.11 1.27
CA VAL A 62 -32.17 1.25 2.03
C VAL A 62 -31.98 2.25 3.17
N ILE A 63 -32.91 3.20 3.29
CA ILE A 63 -32.92 4.22 4.34
C ILE A 63 -34.26 4.20 5.08
N GLY A 64 -34.20 4.46 6.38
CA GLY A 64 -35.37 4.55 7.24
C GLY A 64 -36.29 5.68 6.81
N LYS A 65 -37.50 5.73 7.37
CA LYS A 65 -38.52 6.72 6.98
C LYS A 65 -38.02 8.16 7.11
N GLN A 66 -37.27 8.45 8.17
CA GLN A 66 -36.66 9.78 8.42
C GLN A 66 -35.32 9.98 7.71
N GLY A 67 -34.98 9.15 6.73
CA GLY A 67 -33.70 9.21 6.00
C GLY A 67 -32.52 8.61 6.77
N ARG A 68 -32.77 7.87 7.86
CA ARG A 68 -31.72 7.21 8.65
C ARG A 68 -30.98 6.19 7.77
N PRO A 69 -29.65 6.27 7.63
CA PRO A 69 -28.87 5.29 6.88
C PRO A 69 -28.77 3.95 7.63
N GLY A 70 -28.47 2.88 6.90
CA GLY A 70 -28.26 1.55 7.48
C GLY A 70 -29.56 0.81 7.83
N SER A 71 -30.67 1.20 7.23
CA SER A 71 -31.89 0.38 7.26
C SER A 71 -31.77 -0.80 6.29
N PHE A 72 -32.66 -1.78 6.43
CA PHE A 72 -32.74 -2.93 5.55
C PHE A 72 -34.18 -3.42 5.45
N PHE A 73 -34.49 -4.13 4.37
CA PHE A 73 -35.74 -4.80 4.14
C PHE A 73 -35.52 -6.30 3.93
N GLY A 74 -36.38 -7.13 4.50
CA GLY A 74 -36.37 -8.58 4.36
C GLY A 74 -37.76 -9.14 4.08
N ILE A 75 -37.82 -10.11 3.17
CA ILE A 75 -39.00 -10.94 2.95
C ILE A 75 -38.57 -12.40 2.91
N THR A 76 -39.26 -13.25 3.67
CA THR A 76 -38.94 -14.67 3.75
C THR A 76 -40.13 -15.51 3.34
N LEU A 77 -39.86 -16.48 2.48
CA LEU A 77 -40.75 -17.59 2.18
C LEU A 77 -40.32 -18.81 2.99
N ARG A 78 -41.21 -19.36 3.80
CA ARG A 78 -41.00 -20.59 4.57
C ARG A 78 -41.80 -21.74 3.97
N LEU A 79 -41.12 -22.87 3.75
CA LEU A 79 -41.68 -24.08 3.17
C LEU A 79 -41.38 -25.30 4.05
N ASP A 80 -42.28 -26.28 4.04
CA ASP A 80 -42.10 -27.62 4.64
C ASP A 80 -41.27 -28.59 3.76
N ALA A 81 -40.72 -28.09 2.66
CA ALA A 81 -39.84 -28.80 1.74
C ALA A 81 -38.77 -27.87 1.15
N TYR A 82 -37.68 -28.44 0.67
CA TYR A 82 -36.63 -27.71 -0.05
C TYR A 82 -36.94 -27.65 -1.54
N CYS A 83 -37.03 -26.44 -2.11
CA CYS A 83 -37.10 -26.19 -3.54
C CYS A 83 -35.69 -26.14 -4.15
N MET A 84 -35.41 -27.05 -5.10
CA MET A 84 -34.16 -27.09 -5.86
C MET A 84 -34.03 -25.92 -6.85
N ASP A 85 -35.15 -25.35 -7.30
CA ASP A 85 -35.17 -24.25 -8.25
C ASP A 85 -35.07 -22.88 -7.55
N ILE A 86 -33.91 -22.64 -6.94
CA ILE A 86 -33.65 -21.42 -6.17
C ILE A 86 -33.71 -20.18 -7.08
N GLN A 87 -33.35 -20.30 -8.36
CA GLN A 87 -33.40 -19.18 -9.29
C GLN A 87 -34.82 -18.67 -9.49
N ASN A 88 -35.81 -19.55 -9.63
CA ASN A 88 -37.20 -19.13 -9.71
C ASN A 88 -37.72 -18.57 -8.37
N ILE A 89 -37.30 -19.11 -7.22
CA ILE A 89 -37.62 -18.52 -5.90
C ILE A 89 -37.08 -17.09 -5.81
N TYR A 90 -35.80 -16.89 -6.17
CA TYR A 90 -35.18 -15.58 -6.20
C TYR A 90 -35.97 -14.61 -7.08
N ARG A 91 -36.31 -15.03 -8.31
CA ARG A 91 -37.07 -14.20 -9.26
C ARG A 91 -38.44 -13.82 -8.73
N ILE A 92 -39.15 -14.73 -8.06
CA ILE A 92 -40.46 -14.42 -7.47
C ILE A 92 -40.30 -13.37 -6.37
N LEU A 93 -39.36 -13.56 -5.45
CA LEU A 93 -39.12 -12.62 -4.34
C LEU A 93 -38.64 -11.26 -4.84
N ASP A 94 -37.72 -11.24 -5.81
CA ASP A 94 -37.20 -10.03 -6.45
C ASP A 94 -38.30 -9.27 -7.20
N ASN A 95 -39.15 -9.98 -7.95
CA ASN A 95 -40.29 -9.37 -8.64
C ASN A 95 -41.30 -8.75 -7.66
N VAL A 96 -41.64 -9.45 -6.57
CA VAL A 96 -42.55 -8.92 -5.55
C VAL A 96 -41.96 -7.69 -4.86
N PHE A 97 -40.66 -7.71 -4.58
CA PHE A 97 -39.94 -6.56 -4.03
C PHE A 97 -40.00 -5.35 -4.98
N TRP A 98 -39.58 -5.48 -6.24
CA TRP A 98 -39.58 -4.33 -7.14
C TRP A 98 -40.99 -3.88 -7.55
N SER A 99 -41.87 -4.81 -7.90
CA SER A 99 -43.21 -4.50 -8.42
C SER A 99 -44.15 -3.96 -7.34
N PHE A 100 -44.18 -4.59 -6.17
CA PHE A 100 -45.19 -4.28 -5.16
C PHE A 100 -44.66 -3.37 -4.05
N ILE A 101 -43.44 -3.64 -3.59
CA ILE A 101 -42.87 -2.95 -2.44
C ILE A 101 -42.31 -1.59 -2.84
N ASN A 102 -41.69 -1.49 -4.02
CA ASN A 102 -41.13 -0.24 -4.56
C ASN A 102 -42.08 0.48 -5.54
N ILE A 103 -42.51 -0.16 -6.64
CA ILE A 103 -43.24 0.53 -7.72
C ILE A 103 -44.67 0.95 -7.30
N LYS A 104 -45.40 0.10 -6.56
CA LYS A 104 -46.73 0.47 -6.03
C LYS A 104 -46.68 1.32 -4.76
N GLY A 105 -45.48 1.72 -4.30
CA GLY A 105 -45.28 2.60 -3.15
C GLY A 105 -45.75 2.02 -1.81
N GLY A 106 -45.81 0.68 -1.70
CA GLY A 106 -46.43 0.00 -0.56
C GLY A 106 -45.70 0.24 0.76
N LEU A 107 -44.38 -0.01 0.79
CA LEU A 107 -43.55 0.12 2.00
C LEU A 107 -42.25 0.88 1.77
N LEU A 108 -41.73 0.87 0.54
CA LEU A 108 -40.53 1.59 0.12
C LEU A 108 -40.85 2.48 -1.09
N LYS A 109 -40.09 3.56 -1.26
CA LYS A 109 -40.12 4.42 -2.45
C LYS A 109 -38.70 4.75 -2.89
N GLY A 110 -38.48 4.84 -4.20
CA GLY A 110 -37.23 5.36 -4.75
C GLY A 110 -37.08 6.87 -4.48
N VAL A 111 -36.01 7.27 -3.82
CA VAL A 111 -35.61 8.67 -3.61
C VAL A 111 -34.15 8.81 -4.00
N GLY A 112 -33.90 9.34 -5.20
CA GLY A 112 -32.56 9.36 -5.80
C GLY A 112 -32.01 7.94 -5.98
N ASN A 113 -30.82 7.68 -5.43
CA ASN A 113 -30.20 6.35 -5.44
C ASN A 113 -30.60 5.47 -4.24
N HIS A 114 -31.54 5.91 -3.40
CA HIS A 114 -31.95 5.21 -2.19
C HIS A 114 -33.40 4.70 -2.25
N LEU A 115 -33.69 3.66 -1.48
CA LEU A 115 -35.03 3.15 -1.20
C LEU A 115 -35.41 3.61 0.22
N GLN A 116 -36.36 4.52 0.32
CA GLN A 116 -36.81 5.09 1.58
C GLN A 116 -38.12 4.46 2.04
N TYR A 117 -38.21 4.10 3.32
CA TYR A 117 -39.48 3.65 3.90
C TYR A 117 -40.57 4.73 3.85
N THR A 118 -41.78 4.32 3.49
CA THR A 118 -42.97 5.17 3.49
C THR A 118 -43.78 5.04 4.78
N VAL A 119 -43.64 3.91 5.48
CA VAL A 119 -44.36 3.55 6.71
C VAL A 119 -43.50 3.73 7.95
N ASP A 120 -44.13 3.95 9.12
CA ASP A 120 -43.43 4.03 10.41
C ASP A 120 -43.15 2.64 10.99
N ASP A 121 -44.08 1.70 10.82
CA ASP A 121 -43.95 0.30 11.20
C ASP A 121 -44.79 -0.63 10.29
N PHE A 122 -44.91 -1.90 10.68
CA PHE A 122 -45.65 -2.95 9.96
C PHE A 122 -47.01 -3.31 10.60
N ASN A 123 -47.69 -2.38 11.25
CA ASN A 123 -49.04 -2.57 11.82
C ASN A 123 -50.15 -2.51 10.76
N ASP A 124 -49.89 -1.93 9.58
CA ASP A 124 -50.86 -1.94 8.47
C ASP A 124 -50.93 -3.34 7.84
N THR A 125 -51.68 -4.20 8.52
CA THR A 125 -51.89 -5.60 8.12
C THR A 125 -52.55 -5.74 6.77
N SER A 126 -53.30 -4.73 6.28
CA SER A 126 -54.02 -4.82 5.01
C SER A 126 -53.06 -4.85 3.81
N LYS A 127 -52.06 -3.97 3.81
CA LYS A 127 -51.02 -3.93 2.76
C LYS A 127 -50.11 -5.14 2.82
N LEU A 128 -49.69 -5.53 4.02
CA LEU A 128 -48.81 -6.67 4.23
C LEU A 128 -49.48 -7.98 3.82
N LYS A 129 -50.78 -8.14 4.14
CA LYS A 129 -51.58 -9.28 3.71
C LYS A 129 -51.78 -9.32 2.19
N SER A 130 -51.90 -8.15 1.54
CA SER A 130 -51.94 -8.10 0.08
C SER A 130 -50.61 -8.54 -0.56
N ILE A 131 -49.47 -8.17 0.03
CA ILE A 131 -48.14 -8.61 -0.41
C ILE A 131 -48.01 -10.12 -0.23
N GLU A 132 -48.39 -10.63 0.95
CA GLU A 132 -48.39 -12.06 1.28
C GLU A 132 -49.25 -12.86 0.28
N THR A 133 -50.49 -12.42 0.03
CA THR A 133 -51.40 -13.10 -0.92
C THR A 133 -50.81 -13.14 -2.32
N GLN A 134 -50.29 -12.00 -2.81
CA GLN A 134 -49.66 -11.93 -4.13
C GLN A 134 -48.45 -12.85 -4.23
N LEU A 135 -47.61 -12.91 -3.20
CA LEU A 135 -46.43 -13.78 -3.17
C LEU A 135 -46.83 -15.26 -3.22
N ILE A 136 -47.83 -15.65 -2.44
CA ILE A 136 -48.36 -17.03 -2.42
C ILE A 136 -48.99 -17.37 -3.78
N ASP A 137 -49.70 -16.45 -4.41
CA ASP A 137 -50.31 -16.66 -5.73
C ASP A 137 -49.26 -16.78 -6.84
N ASP A 138 -48.24 -15.91 -6.85
CA ASP A 138 -47.12 -15.97 -7.79
C ASP A 138 -46.30 -17.25 -7.63
N PHE A 139 -46.03 -17.63 -6.38
CA PHE A 139 -45.38 -18.90 -6.05
C PHE A 139 -46.21 -20.09 -6.54
N SER A 140 -47.50 -20.14 -6.17
CA SER A 140 -48.39 -21.22 -6.56
C SER A 140 -48.46 -21.33 -8.08
N ARG A 141 -48.71 -20.24 -8.80
CA ARG A 141 -48.78 -20.23 -10.27
C ARG A 141 -47.49 -20.75 -10.93
N ARG A 142 -46.33 -20.44 -10.36
CA ARG A 142 -45.03 -20.82 -10.92
C ARG A 142 -44.68 -22.29 -10.67
N PHE A 143 -45.11 -22.84 -9.54
CA PHE A 143 -44.76 -24.20 -9.10
C PHE A 143 -45.91 -25.21 -9.22
N THR A 144 -47.10 -24.80 -9.65
CA THR A 144 -48.21 -25.72 -9.96
C THR A 144 -47.84 -26.61 -11.16
N GLY A 145 -47.78 -27.92 -10.95
CA GLY A 145 -47.56 -28.92 -12.01
C GLY A 145 -46.15 -29.53 -12.08
N ASN A 146 -45.15 -28.94 -11.41
CA ASN A 146 -43.76 -29.43 -11.41
C ASN A 146 -43.41 -30.09 -10.06
N GLY A 147 -43.91 -31.32 -9.84
CA GLY A 147 -43.63 -32.12 -8.64
C GLY A 147 -42.16 -32.55 -8.46
N ILE A 148 -41.27 -32.19 -9.39
CA ILE A 148 -39.87 -32.60 -9.41
C ILE A 148 -38.98 -31.57 -8.68
N CYS A 149 -39.45 -30.34 -8.46
CA CYS A 149 -38.60 -29.27 -7.92
C CYS A 149 -38.48 -29.26 -6.38
N PHE A 150 -39.20 -30.14 -5.67
CA PHE A 150 -39.25 -30.14 -4.21
C PHE A 150 -38.73 -31.45 -3.61
N THR A 151 -37.85 -31.31 -2.62
CA THR A 151 -37.24 -32.41 -1.89
C THR A 151 -37.63 -32.33 -0.43
N ALA A 152 -37.95 -33.48 0.18
CA ALA A 152 -38.23 -33.56 1.60
C ALA A 152 -37.00 -33.16 2.43
N ILE A 153 -37.21 -32.49 3.55
CA ILE A 153 -36.18 -32.04 4.48
C ILE A 153 -36.37 -32.70 5.84
N ASP A 154 -35.27 -32.90 6.54
CA ASP A 154 -35.25 -33.47 7.88
C ASP A 154 -34.16 -32.84 8.75
N HIS A 155 -33.93 -33.42 9.94
CA HIS A 155 -32.97 -32.95 10.91
C HIS A 155 -31.50 -33.07 10.46
N THR A 156 -31.19 -33.83 9.41
CA THR A 156 -29.84 -33.95 8.85
C THR A 156 -29.40 -32.69 8.12
N PHE A 157 -30.30 -31.73 7.88
CA PHE A 157 -30.01 -30.45 7.23
C PHE A 157 -29.82 -29.30 8.22
N THR A 158 -29.93 -29.53 9.54
CA THR A 158 -29.88 -28.47 10.56
C THR A 158 -28.51 -28.31 11.18
N HIS A 159 -27.44 -28.50 10.40
CA HIS A 159 -26.07 -28.30 10.86
C HIS A 159 -25.83 -26.83 11.24
N GLU A 160 -25.13 -26.59 12.35
CA GLU A 160 -24.71 -25.27 12.79
C GLU A 160 -23.17 -25.25 12.91
N GLY A 161 -22.52 -24.25 12.29
CA GLY A 161 -21.07 -24.03 12.43
C GLY A 161 -20.19 -24.38 11.22
N GLY A 162 -20.77 -24.75 10.07
CA GLY A 162 -20.03 -24.93 8.81
C GLY A 162 -19.62 -23.62 8.13
N GLU A 163 -18.60 -23.68 7.26
CA GLU A 163 -18.21 -22.54 6.44
C GLU A 163 -19.35 -22.15 5.48
N LEU A 164 -19.70 -20.86 5.47
CA LEU A 164 -20.86 -20.40 4.71
C LEU A 164 -20.53 -20.26 3.23
N TYR A 165 -21.15 -21.08 2.38
CA TYR A 165 -21.04 -20.94 0.94
C TYR A 165 -21.75 -19.68 0.43
N LYS A 166 -21.01 -18.83 -0.29
CA LYS A 166 -21.49 -17.63 -0.99
C LYS A 166 -21.38 -17.85 -2.50
N LEU A 167 -22.52 -17.94 -3.19
CA LEU A 167 -22.59 -18.36 -4.60
C LEU A 167 -23.23 -17.28 -5.48
N ASN A 168 -22.74 -17.14 -6.72
CA ASN A 168 -23.42 -16.30 -7.70
C ASN A 168 -24.74 -16.96 -8.15
N LEU A 169 -25.81 -16.18 -8.34
CA LEU A 169 -27.13 -16.68 -8.77
C LEU A 169 -27.11 -17.50 -10.08
N TYR A 170 -26.16 -17.22 -10.96
CA TYR A 170 -26.09 -17.78 -12.31
C TYR A 170 -24.96 -18.80 -12.50
N ASP A 171 -24.27 -19.19 -11.42
CA ASP A 171 -23.01 -19.94 -11.52
C ASP A 171 -22.93 -21.10 -10.51
N TYR A 172 -23.91 -21.99 -10.60
CA TYR A 172 -23.96 -23.24 -9.84
C TYR A 172 -24.78 -24.31 -10.59
N SER A 173 -24.47 -25.57 -10.32
CA SER A 173 -25.37 -26.69 -10.62
C SER A 173 -26.36 -26.92 -9.47
N ASN A 174 -27.50 -27.53 -9.75
CA ASN A 174 -28.48 -27.84 -8.70
C ASN A 174 -27.97 -28.97 -7.78
N GLU A 175 -27.16 -29.89 -8.30
CA GLU A 175 -26.54 -30.96 -7.52
C GLU A 175 -25.57 -30.40 -6.45
N ASP A 176 -24.72 -29.44 -6.84
CA ASP A 176 -23.73 -28.85 -5.92
C ASP A 176 -24.41 -28.10 -4.76
N ILE A 177 -25.45 -27.33 -5.06
CA ILE A 177 -26.20 -26.60 -4.04
C ILE A 177 -26.83 -27.53 -3.01
N PHE A 178 -27.44 -28.63 -3.48
CA PHE A 178 -28.10 -29.57 -2.57
C PHE A 178 -27.09 -30.19 -1.60
N GLN A 179 -25.88 -30.48 -2.09
CA GLN A 179 -24.80 -30.97 -1.23
C GLN A 179 -24.33 -29.90 -0.24
N PHE A 180 -24.10 -28.66 -0.70
CA PHE A 180 -23.70 -27.55 0.17
C PHE A 180 -24.70 -27.28 1.28
N ILE A 181 -26.00 -27.31 0.99
CA ILE A 181 -27.03 -27.07 2.01
C ILE A 181 -27.16 -28.24 2.98
N LYS A 182 -26.88 -29.47 2.54
CA LYS A 182 -26.84 -30.64 3.43
C LYS A 182 -25.66 -30.57 4.41
N GLU A 183 -24.50 -30.14 3.94
CA GLU A 183 -23.28 -30.00 4.74
C GLU A 183 -23.37 -28.86 5.77
N THR A 184 -23.90 -27.71 5.36
CA THR A 184 -23.81 -26.47 6.15
C THR A 184 -25.13 -26.03 6.77
N GLY A 185 -26.27 -26.55 6.28
CA GLY A 185 -27.61 -26.09 6.65
C GLY A 185 -27.98 -24.70 6.14
N GLN A 186 -27.03 -23.95 5.55
CA GLN A 186 -27.24 -22.58 5.10
C GLN A 186 -26.33 -22.18 3.95
N ILE A 187 -26.89 -21.54 2.94
CA ILE A 187 -26.16 -20.93 1.83
C ILE A 187 -26.62 -19.48 1.60
N ARG A 188 -25.77 -18.68 0.96
CA ARG A 188 -26.11 -17.34 0.47
C ARG A 188 -25.88 -17.24 -1.03
N ILE A 189 -26.86 -16.70 -1.73
CA ILE A 189 -26.86 -16.56 -3.18
C ILE A 189 -27.10 -15.09 -3.51
N SER A 190 -26.30 -14.52 -4.42
CA SER A 190 -26.49 -13.15 -4.90
C SER A 190 -26.00 -13.02 -6.33
N PRO A 191 -26.71 -12.30 -7.22
CA PRO A 191 -26.19 -11.99 -8.56
C PRO A 191 -24.92 -11.12 -8.51
N TYR A 192 -24.64 -10.48 -7.36
CA TYR A 192 -23.48 -9.62 -7.15
C TYR A 192 -22.26 -10.33 -6.56
N TYR A 193 -22.38 -11.60 -6.16
CA TYR A 193 -21.19 -12.36 -5.76
C TYR A 193 -20.34 -12.71 -6.98
N PRO A 194 -19.00 -12.79 -6.85
CA PRO A 194 -18.16 -13.21 -7.96
C PRO A 194 -18.58 -14.59 -8.48
N THR A 195 -18.66 -14.73 -9.80
CA THR A 195 -18.76 -16.03 -10.48
C THR A 195 -17.52 -16.88 -10.15
N GLN A 196 -17.65 -18.20 -10.12
CA GLN A 196 -16.56 -19.17 -10.04
C GLN A 196 -15.41 -18.85 -11.01
N GLU A 197 -15.70 -18.41 -12.23
CA GLU A 197 -14.64 -18.00 -13.17
C GLU A 197 -13.83 -16.81 -12.66
N ILE A 198 -14.51 -15.76 -12.18
CA ILE A 198 -13.87 -14.57 -11.61
C ILE A 198 -13.09 -14.95 -10.35
N SER A 199 -13.67 -15.75 -9.46
CA SER A 199 -13.01 -16.26 -8.26
C SER A 199 -11.75 -17.07 -8.60
N ARG A 200 -11.82 -17.93 -9.62
CA ARG A 200 -10.68 -18.73 -10.08
C ARG A 200 -9.57 -17.84 -10.66
N ARG A 201 -9.92 -16.84 -11.48
CA ARG A 201 -8.93 -15.87 -11.98
C ARG A 201 -8.32 -15.05 -10.85
N GLN A 202 -9.12 -14.65 -9.86
CA GLN A 202 -8.63 -13.90 -8.72
C GLN A 202 -7.64 -14.72 -7.88
N GLN A 203 -7.95 -15.98 -7.60
CA GLN A 203 -7.00 -16.90 -6.96
C GLN A 203 -5.72 -17.10 -7.77
N GLN A 204 -5.80 -17.14 -9.11
CA GLN A 204 -4.62 -17.21 -9.97
C GLN A 204 -3.75 -15.95 -9.85
N TYR A 205 -4.37 -14.76 -9.86
CA TYR A 205 -3.64 -13.50 -9.68
C TYR A 205 -3.03 -13.38 -8.28
N ASP A 206 -3.76 -13.79 -7.24
CA ASP A 206 -3.26 -13.77 -5.87
C ASP A 206 -2.05 -14.72 -5.71
N LYS A 207 -2.10 -15.90 -6.34
CA LYS A 207 -0.97 -16.83 -6.37
C LYS A 207 0.24 -16.25 -7.10
N GLN A 208 0.03 -15.64 -8.27
CA GLN A 208 1.12 -14.98 -9.01
C GLN A 208 1.73 -13.82 -8.21
N LEU A 209 0.90 -13.02 -7.53
CA LEU A 209 1.38 -11.93 -6.70
C LEU A 209 2.24 -12.44 -5.54
N GLU A 210 1.85 -13.55 -4.93
CA GLU A 210 2.61 -14.17 -3.85
C GLU A 210 3.93 -14.78 -4.34
N GLU A 211 3.93 -15.42 -5.50
CA GLU A 211 5.15 -15.91 -6.17
C GLU A 211 6.13 -14.76 -6.45
N ILE A 212 5.64 -13.63 -6.99
CA ILE A 212 6.43 -12.42 -7.24
C ILE A 212 6.99 -11.84 -5.93
N ARG A 213 6.19 -11.82 -4.85
CA ARG A 213 6.65 -11.33 -3.54
C ARG A 213 7.77 -12.20 -2.98
N GLN A 214 7.63 -13.52 -3.06
CA GLN A 214 8.66 -14.46 -2.59
C GLN A 214 9.94 -14.33 -3.40
N GLN A 215 9.83 -14.17 -4.72
CA GLN A 215 10.98 -13.92 -5.58
C GLN A 215 11.70 -12.62 -5.21
N HIS A 216 10.97 -11.51 -5.06
CA HIS A 216 11.54 -10.24 -4.63
C HIS A 216 12.21 -10.32 -3.25
N GLU A 217 11.63 -11.06 -2.30
CA GLU A 217 12.24 -11.23 -0.99
C GLU A 217 13.53 -12.06 -1.08
N SER A 218 13.58 -13.08 -1.95
CA SER A 218 14.78 -13.87 -2.19
C SER A 218 15.88 -13.03 -2.84
N ASP A 219 15.55 -12.27 -3.89
CA ASP A 219 16.51 -11.40 -4.58
C ASP A 219 17.09 -10.37 -3.61
N ARG A 220 16.24 -9.76 -2.77
CA ARG A 220 16.67 -8.83 -1.72
C ARG A 220 17.64 -9.49 -0.71
N ARG A 221 17.45 -10.77 -0.38
CA ARG A 221 18.38 -11.50 0.51
C ARG A 221 19.72 -11.73 -0.16
N ILE A 222 19.74 -12.10 -1.44
CA ILE A 222 20.96 -12.27 -2.22
C ILE A 222 21.73 -10.96 -2.31
N ASP A 223 21.06 -9.86 -2.67
CA ASP A 223 21.67 -8.52 -2.71
C ASP A 223 22.27 -8.10 -1.36
N LEU A 224 21.60 -8.43 -0.26
CA LEU A 224 22.10 -8.14 1.08
C LEU A 224 23.36 -8.95 1.40
N GLU A 225 23.39 -10.23 1.00
CA GLU A 225 24.54 -11.11 1.18
C GLU A 225 25.74 -10.63 0.36
N ASP A 226 25.52 -10.26 -0.90
CA ASP A 226 26.57 -9.74 -1.78
C ASP A 226 27.10 -8.38 -1.31
N LYS A 227 26.22 -7.51 -0.79
CA LYS A 227 26.64 -6.26 -0.15
C LYS A 227 27.51 -6.51 1.08
N ASN A 228 27.18 -7.52 1.89
CA ASN A 228 27.99 -7.91 3.05
C ASN A 228 29.36 -8.47 2.62
N LYS A 229 29.40 -9.32 1.58
CA LYS A 229 30.67 -9.82 1.02
C LYS A 229 31.55 -8.69 0.53
N LEU A 230 30.98 -7.76 -0.25
CA LEU A 230 31.69 -6.58 -0.76
C LEU A 230 32.21 -5.69 0.38
N HIS A 231 31.41 -5.51 1.44
CA HIS A 231 31.82 -4.75 2.61
C HIS A 231 33.01 -5.39 3.33
N ASN A 232 33.00 -6.71 3.50
CA ASN A 232 34.11 -7.45 4.10
C ASN A 232 35.38 -7.31 3.25
N SER A 233 35.30 -7.52 1.93
CA SER A 233 36.46 -7.35 1.04
C SER A 233 36.99 -5.91 1.05
N LEU A 234 36.11 -4.89 1.10
CA LEU A 234 36.53 -3.50 1.20
C LEU A 234 37.25 -3.21 2.53
N SER A 235 36.79 -3.82 3.62
CA SER A 235 37.44 -3.72 4.94
C SER A 235 38.83 -4.34 4.93
N GLU A 236 38.98 -5.52 4.32
CA GLU A 236 40.27 -6.19 4.14
C GLU A 236 41.26 -5.34 3.33
N GLU A 237 40.82 -4.79 2.20
CA GLU A 237 41.66 -3.91 1.37
C GLU A 237 42.03 -2.60 2.09
N ARG A 238 41.12 -2.04 2.88
CA ARG A 238 41.44 -0.89 3.75
C ARG A 238 42.52 -1.23 4.77
N ASN A 239 42.44 -2.40 5.41
CA ASN A 239 43.44 -2.84 6.38
C ASN A 239 44.81 -3.04 5.70
N LYS A 240 44.84 -3.66 4.51
CA LYS A 240 46.08 -3.78 3.72
C LYS A 240 46.68 -2.43 3.38
N ASN A 241 45.87 -1.49 2.90
CA ASN A 241 46.33 -0.13 2.59
C ASN A 241 46.87 0.59 3.83
N SER A 242 46.21 0.47 4.99
CA SER A 242 46.70 1.05 6.24
C SER A 242 48.05 0.45 6.65
N ASN A 243 48.24 -0.86 6.47
CA ASN A 243 49.49 -1.53 6.78
C ASN A 243 50.62 -1.08 5.82
N LEU A 244 50.34 -1.02 4.52
CA LEU A 244 51.30 -0.54 3.52
C LEU A 244 51.69 0.92 3.76
N GLN A 245 50.73 1.76 4.18
CA GLN A 245 51.00 3.15 4.52
C GLN A 245 51.91 3.27 5.76
N ALA A 246 51.68 2.45 6.79
CA ALA A 246 52.55 2.38 7.95
C ALA A 246 53.97 1.87 7.59
N GLU A 247 54.07 0.88 6.69
CA GLU A 247 55.35 0.38 6.21
C GLU A 247 56.11 1.44 5.39
N LEU A 248 55.42 2.19 4.53
CA LEU A 248 56.00 3.32 3.80
C LEU A 248 56.51 4.41 4.75
N GLU A 249 55.76 4.76 5.79
CA GLU A 249 56.20 5.72 6.81
C GLU A 249 57.45 5.22 7.56
N GLN A 250 57.50 3.93 7.90
CA GLN A 250 58.66 3.33 8.54
C GLN A 250 59.89 3.39 7.61
N LYS A 251 59.73 3.01 6.33
CA LYS A 251 60.82 3.07 5.35
C LYS A 251 61.30 4.49 5.10
N ASN A 252 60.41 5.47 5.06
CA ASN A 252 60.78 6.88 4.94
C ASN A 252 61.60 7.35 6.16
N LYS A 253 61.22 6.96 7.38
CA LYS A 253 62.02 7.24 8.59
C LYS A 253 63.40 6.56 8.54
N GLU A 254 63.49 5.33 8.05
CA GLU A 254 64.77 4.64 7.86
C GLU A 254 65.66 5.37 6.85
N ILE A 255 65.09 5.86 5.75
CA ILE A 255 65.81 6.65 4.74
C ILE A 255 66.33 7.96 5.34
N GLU A 256 65.50 8.71 6.07
CA GLU A 256 65.93 9.94 6.74
C GLU A 256 67.07 9.70 7.74
N GLN A 257 67.00 8.60 8.50
CA GLN A 257 68.07 8.22 9.43
C GLN A 257 69.37 7.87 8.70
N LEU A 258 69.29 7.14 7.58
CA LEU A 258 70.45 6.80 6.77
C LEU A 258 71.07 8.04 6.11
N ASP A 259 70.25 8.94 5.57
CA ASP A 259 70.70 10.21 5.01
C ASP A 259 71.42 11.08 6.06
N GLY A 260 70.86 11.13 7.29
CA GLY A 260 71.50 11.78 8.43
C GLY A 260 72.86 11.17 8.80
N LYS A 261 72.98 9.83 8.75
CA LYS A 261 74.26 9.13 8.97
C LYS A 261 75.27 9.44 7.87
N ILE A 262 74.85 9.48 6.61
CA ILE A 262 75.72 9.83 5.47
C ILE A 262 76.27 11.25 5.65
N LYS A 263 75.41 12.23 5.94
CA LYS A 263 75.83 13.62 6.22
C LYS A 263 76.80 13.73 7.39
N ASN A 264 76.64 12.90 8.42
CA ASN A 264 77.58 12.86 9.55
C ASN A 264 78.95 12.28 9.15
N ILE A 265 78.96 11.25 8.29
CA ILE A 265 80.20 10.66 7.77
C ILE A 265 80.92 11.65 6.84
N GLU A 266 80.19 12.37 5.99
CA GLU A 266 80.76 13.43 5.14
C GLU A 266 81.41 14.53 5.99
N ARG A 267 80.72 15.02 7.02
CA ARG A 267 81.31 15.98 7.98
C ARG A 267 82.52 15.40 8.71
N ALA A 268 82.51 14.12 9.07
CA ALA A 268 83.65 13.48 9.72
C ALA A 268 84.87 13.41 8.80
N LYS A 269 84.68 13.11 7.50
CA LYS A 269 85.75 13.16 6.49
C LYS A 269 86.27 14.59 6.29
N GLU A 270 85.40 15.58 6.33
CA GLU A 270 85.78 16.99 6.21
C GLU A 270 86.60 17.44 7.43
N VAL A 271 86.21 16.99 8.64
CA VAL A 271 87.00 17.19 9.87
C VAL A 271 88.34 16.45 9.81
N GLU A 272 88.37 15.23 9.27
CA GLU A 272 89.61 14.45 9.10
C GLU A 272 90.58 15.15 8.13
N TYR A 273 90.07 15.70 7.02
CA TYR A 273 90.83 16.53 6.10
C TYR A 273 91.39 17.80 6.78
N LEU A 274 90.58 18.47 7.62
CA LEU A 274 91.03 19.63 8.39
C LEU A 274 92.08 19.24 9.44
N ILE A 275 91.92 18.12 10.13
CA ILE A 275 92.91 17.59 11.09
C ILE A 275 94.24 17.29 10.39
N GLU A 276 94.20 16.74 9.17
CA GLU A 276 95.40 16.45 8.39
C GLU A 276 96.15 17.75 7.98
N GLN A 277 95.42 18.84 7.71
CA GLN A 277 96.03 20.15 7.50
C GLN A 277 96.60 20.78 8.80
N ILE A 278 96.02 20.49 9.96
CA ILE A 278 96.47 21.02 11.26
C ILE A 278 97.65 20.21 11.84
N LYS A 279 97.83 18.95 11.41
CA LYS A 279 98.92 18.07 11.87
C LYS A 279 100.31 18.64 11.54
N ILE A 280 100.45 19.26 10.36
CA ILE A 280 101.70 19.87 9.88
C ILE A 280 102.20 21.03 10.77
N PRO A 281 101.35 22.00 11.19
CA PRO A 281 101.78 23.05 12.12
C PRO A 281 101.93 22.59 13.59
N ILE A 282 101.19 21.58 14.06
CA ILE A 282 101.32 21.07 15.45
C ILE A 282 102.65 20.33 15.66
N GLU A 283 103.15 19.57 14.68
CA GLU A 283 104.50 18.99 14.73
C GLU A 283 105.61 20.05 14.84
N LYS A 284 105.38 21.25 14.28
CA LYS A 284 106.30 22.40 14.44
C LYS A 284 106.17 23.08 15.80
N LEU A 285 105.00 23.07 16.43
CA LEU A 285 104.74 23.69 17.73
C LEU A 285 105.16 22.78 18.91
N SER A 286 105.07 21.44 18.77
CA SER A 286 105.56 20.51 19.80
C SER A 286 107.08 20.56 19.98
N GLY A 287 107.83 20.97 18.94
CA GLY A 287 109.25 21.30 19.04
C GLY A 287 109.57 22.54 19.88
N TYR A 288 108.59 23.42 20.13
CA TYR A 288 108.77 24.69 20.86
C TYR A 288 108.28 24.67 22.32
N ILE A 289 107.45 23.70 22.72
CA ILE A 289 106.82 23.64 24.06
C ILE A 289 107.43 22.49 24.90
N VAL A 290 108.76 22.39 24.96
CA VAL A 290 109.47 21.54 25.94
C VAL A 290 110.05 22.34 27.12
N ASN A 291 109.96 23.67 27.11
CA ASN A 291 110.48 24.49 28.21
C ASN A 291 109.44 25.44 28.84
N LYS A 292 109.07 25.10 30.08
CA LYS A 292 108.43 25.87 31.18
C LYS A 292 106.98 25.51 31.54
N ALA A 293 106.84 24.74 32.63
CA ALA A 293 105.64 24.62 33.50
C ALA A 293 105.51 25.87 34.43
N PRO A 294 104.48 26.08 35.31
CA PRO A 294 103.43 25.16 35.81
C PRO A 294 101.99 25.73 36.08
N VAL A 295 101.08 24.81 36.46
CA VAL A 295 99.91 24.84 37.39
C VAL A 295 99.09 26.13 37.62
N VAL A 296 97.75 26.06 37.40
CA VAL A 296 96.73 26.82 38.13
C VAL A 296 95.44 25.99 38.32
N ALA A 297 94.92 25.98 39.55
CA ALA A 297 93.65 25.39 39.98
C ALA A 297 92.52 26.45 40.05
N ASN A 298 91.26 26.07 39.78
CA ASN A 298 90.10 26.19 40.70
C ASN A 298 88.70 26.22 40.04
N GLU A 299 87.73 25.77 40.85
CA GLU A 299 86.30 26.14 40.92
C GLU A 299 85.26 25.48 40.01
N ILE A 300 84.78 24.31 40.47
CA ILE A 300 83.39 23.88 40.28
C ILE A 300 82.82 23.61 41.69
N VAL A 301 81.77 24.35 42.07
CA VAL A 301 80.65 23.99 42.98
C VAL A 301 80.11 25.27 43.64
N ARG A 302 79.07 25.88 43.03
CA ARG A 302 77.91 26.47 43.71
C ARG A 302 76.94 27.07 42.70
N GLN A 303 75.84 26.37 42.40
CA GLN A 303 74.52 26.98 42.10
C GLN A 303 73.46 25.89 41.85
N GLY A 304 72.98 25.26 42.93
CA GLY A 304 71.94 24.24 42.87
C GLY A 304 70.83 24.43 43.91
N ARG A 305 70.55 25.67 44.34
CA ARG A 305 69.65 25.90 45.48
C ARG A 305 68.63 27.04 45.32
N LYS A 306 68.32 27.49 44.10
CA LYS A 306 67.33 28.56 43.85
C LYS A 306 66.07 28.14 43.08
N TRP A 307 66.02 26.93 42.53
CA TRP A 307 64.88 26.50 41.68
C TRP A 307 63.70 25.92 42.49
N TYR A 308 63.98 25.16 43.56
CA TYR A 308 62.95 24.45 44.32
C TYR A 308 61.99 25.34 45.12
N THR A 309 62.43 26.51 45.59
CA THR A 309 61.57 27.39 46.41
C THR A 309 60.56 28.19 45.58
N ARG A 310 60.89 28.55 44.34
CA ARG A 310 59.95 29.25 43.44
C ARG A 310 58.84 28.34 42.91
N PHE A 311 59.12 27.05 42.76
CA PHE A 311 58.14 26.09 42.24
C PHE A 311 57.00 25.83 43.24
N PHE A 312 57.31 25.79 44.55
CA PHE A 312 56.31 25.52 45.59
C PHE A 312 55.37 26.70 45.87
N GLU A 313 55.83 27.95 45.74
CA GLU A 313 54.97 29.13 45.86
C GLU A 313 53.98 29.26 44.69
N PHE A 314 54.37 28.82 43.49
CA PHE A 314 53.54 28.84 42.30
C PHE A 314 52.37 27.84 42.40
N ILE A 315 52.64 26.64 42.95
CA ILE A 315 51.62 25.61 43.16
C ILE A 315 50.59 26.06 44.21
N ARG A 316 51.03 26.69 45.31
CA ARG A 316 50.13 27.15 46.38
C ARG A 316 49.17 28.26 45.93
N LYS A 317 49.58 29.12 44.98
CA LYS A 317 48.72 30.15 44.37
C LYS A 317 47.71 29.62 43.34
N SER A 318 47.89 28.38 42.87
CA SER A 318 47.10 27.81 41.77
C SER A 318 45.92 26.93 42.25
N ILE A 319 45.88 26.57 43.54
CA ILE A 319 44.81 25.77 44.17
C ILE A 319 43.39 26.36 43.97
N PRO A 320 43.14 27.68 44.14
CA PRO A 320 41.80 28.24 43.90
C PRO A 320 41.38 28.22 42.42
N PHE A 321 42.31 28.24 41.47
CA PHE A 321 42.01 28.16 40.04
C PHE A 321 41.57 26.75 39.63
N VAL A 322 42.19 25.72 40.18
CA VAL A 322 41.80 24.32 39.93
C VAL A 322 40.41 24.04 40.49
N ASN A 323 40.08 24.56 41.69
CA ASN A 323 38.73 24.46 42.25
C ASN A 323 37.68 25.23 41.43
N MET A 324 38.02 26.39 40.85
CA MET A 324 37.14 27.12 39.93
C MET A 324 36.85 26.34 38.64
N ILE A 325 37.87 25.70 38.05
CA ILE A 325 37.70 24.87 36.86
C ILE A 325 36.78 23.67 37.17
N LEU A 326 36.93 23.05 38.36
CA LEU A 326 36.09 21.93 38.76
C LEU A 326 34.61 22.33 38.93
N ILE A 327 34.35 23.51 39.50
CA ILE A 327 32.98 24.06 39.64
C ILE A 327 32.37 24.39 38.27
N VAL A 328 33.17 24.91 37.33
CA VAL A 328 32.71 25.17 35.95
C VAL A 328 32.38 23.88 35.22
N VAL A 329 33.15 22.79 35.41
CA VAL A 329 32.85 21.47 34.84
C VAL A 329 31.55 20.91 35.44
N ILE A 330 31.33 21.04 36.75
CA ILE A 330 30.09 20.60 37.40
C ILE A 330 28.88 21.41 36.89
N LEU A 331 29.03 22.74 36.71
CA LEU A 331 27.98 23.60 36.14
C LEU A 331 27.68 23.26 34.68
N LEU A 332 28.70 22.91 33.88
CA LEU A 332 28.53 22.45 32.51
C LEU A 332 27.79 21.09 32.45
N CYS A 333 28.11 20.17 33.36
CA CYS A 333 27.39 18.89 33.48
C CYS A 333 25.92 19.06 33.88
N ILE A 334 25.60 20.03 34.75
CA ILE A 334 24.21 20.35 35.12
C ILE A 334 23.47 21.06 33.97
N SER A 335 24.14 21.92 33.21
CA SER A 335 23.56 22.61 32.04
C SER A 335 23.27 21.68 30.85
N GLY A 336 23.99 20.55 30.74
CA GLY A 336 23.71 19.52 29.74
C GLY A 336 22.47 18.66 30.04
N TYR A 337 21.95 18.71 31.27
CA TYR A 337 20.76 17.95 31.69
C TYR A 337 19.45 18.76 31.59
N ILE A 338 19.52 20.05 31.25
CA ILE A 338 18.35 20.92 31.08
C ILE A 338 18.43 21.53 29.68
N GLN A 339 17.96 20.78 28.68
CA GLN A 339 17.71 21.35 27.35
C GLN A 339 16.22 21.78 27.25
N PRO A 340 15.94 23.04 26.89
CA PRO A 340 14.60 23.46 26.53
C PRO A 340 14.21 22.91 25.16
N ASN A 341 12.90 22.74 24.99
CA ASN A 341 12.17 21.96 23.99
C ASN A 341 12.27 22.47 22.53
N GLN A 342 13.46 22.80 22.02
CA GLN A 342 13.66 23.37 20.67
C GLN A 342 14.12 22.37 19.58
N SER A 343 14.63 21.19 19.93
CA SER A 343 15.16 20.22 18.94
C SER A 343 14.10 19.41 18.19
N VAL A 344 12.92 19.23 18.80
CA VAL A 344 11.85 18.40 18.23
C VAL A 344 11.18 19.06 17.03
N ASP A 345 11.07 20.40 17.02
CA ASP A 345 10.43 21.12 15.92
C ASP A 345 11.31 21.18 14.65
N GLU A 346 12.63 21.32 14.79
CA GLU A 346 13.54 21.28 13.65
C GLU A 346 13.63 19.88 13.01
N GLU A 347 13.61 18.83 13.83
CA GLU A 347 13.60 17.45 13.35
C GLU A 347 12.27 17.11 12.63
N LYS A 348 11.15 17.62 13.17
CA LYS A 348 9.83 17.49 12.53
C LYS A 348 9.76 18.22 11.18
N VAL A 349 10.38 19.39 11.06
CA VAL A 349 10.47 20.13 9.79
C VAL A 349 11.31 19.35 8.77
N ARG A 350 12.47 18.82 9.15
CA ARG A 350 13.32 18.01 8.27
C ARG A 350 12.61 16.75 7.78
N LEU A 351 11.94 16.02 8.67
CA LEU A 351 11.18 14.83 8.32
C LEU A 351 10.02 15.16 7.36
N THR A 352 9.39 16.33 7.52
CA THR A 352 8.30 16.77 6.63
C THR A 352 8.82 17.10 5.23
N GLU A 353 10.00 17.71 5.12
CA GLU A 353 10.65 17.98 3.83
C GLU A 353 11.11 16.69 3.13
N GLU A 354 11.63 15.73 3.89
CA GLU A 354 12.07 14.43 3.36
C GLU A 354 10.88 13.61 2.85
N ILE A 355 9.75 13.59 3.58
CA ILE A 355 8.50 12.96 3.12
C ILE A 355 7.99 13.62 1.84
N LYS A 356 8.08 14.95 1.73
CA LYS A 356 7.66 15.67 0.52
C LYS A 356 8.54 15.29 -0.68
N LYS A 357 9.86 15.25 -0.49
CA LYS A 357 10.82 14.86 -1.52
C LYS A 357 10.59 13.42 -2.01
N LEU A 358 10.38 12.48 -1.10
CA LEU A 358 10.07 11.08 -1.43
C LEU A 358 8.73 10.93 -2.18
N LYS A 359 7.75 11.79 -1.87
CA LYS A 359 6.45 11.79 -2.56
C LYS A 359 6.57 12.29 -4.00
N ASP A 360 7.40 13.31 -4.23
CA ASP A 360 7.67 13.84 -5.57
C ASP A 360 8.49 12.84 -6.41
N GLU A 361 9.47 12.17 -5.80
CA GLU A 361 10.28 11.14 -6.46
C GLU A 361 9.45 9.90 -6.83
N LYS A 362 8.52 9.49 -5.95
CA LYS A 362 7.54 8.44 -6.26
C LYS A 362 6.68 8.80 -7.48
N LYS A 363 6.23 10.05 -7.57
CA LYS A 363 5.39 10.51 -8.69
C LYS A 363 6.15 10.51 -10.01
N GLU A 364 7.44 10.86 -10.00
CA GLU A 364 8.28 10.80 -11.19
C GLU A 364 8.57 9.35 -11.63
N LEU A 365 8.79 8.44 -10.67
CA LEU A 365 8.94 7.01 -10.96
C LEU A 365 7.65 6.39 -11.51
N GLU A 366 6.48 6.78 -11.01
CA GLU A 366 5.18 6.35 -11.56
C GLU A 366 5.03 6.82 -13.03
N LYS A 367 5.44 8.06 -13.33
CA LYS A 367 5.47 8.59 -14.70
C LYS A 367 6.42 7.80 -15.62
N GLN A 368 7.62 7.45 -15.15
CA GLN A 368 8.58 6.64 -15.91
C GLN A 368 8.09 5.20 -16.12
N LEU A 369 7.40 4.62 -15.13
CA LEU A 369 6.86 3.27 -15.22
C LEU A 369 5.69 3.16 -16.20
N GLU A 370 4.86 4.20 -16.33
CA GLU A 370 3.81 4.25 -17.35
C GLU A 370 4.38 4.42 -18.78
N VAL A 371 5.49 5.16 -18.93
CA VAL A 371 6.22 5.22 -20.21
C VAL A 371 6.78 3.85 -20.59
N SER A 372 7.32 3.10 -19.63
CA SER A 372 7.82 1.73 -19.85
C SER A 372 6.72 0.69 -20.10
N ARG A 373 5.45 1.01 -19.80
CA ARG A 373 4.29 0.13 -20.04
C ARG A 373 3.64 0.34 -21.40
N ILE A 374 4.14 1.25 -22.25
CA ILE A 374 3.65 1.37 -23.63
C ILE A 374 4.05 0.06 -24.36
N PRO A 375 3.09 -0.81 -24.72
CA PRO A 375 3.42 -2.05 -25.40
C PRO A 375 4.05 -1.75 -26.77
N GLU A 376 5.04 -2.53 -27.19
CA GLU A 376 5.64 -2.49 -28.55
C GLU A 376 4.62 -2.68 -29.69
N LYS A 377 3.34 -2.94 -29.38
CA LYS A 377 2.22 -2.86 -30.31
C LYS A 377 1.61 -1.46 -30.27
N GLY A 378 1.92 -0.69 -31.33
CA GLY A 378 1.57 0.72 -31.51
C GLY A 378 0.15 1.11 -31.08
N ILE A 379 0.07 2.28 -30.45
CA ILE A 379 -1.17 2.95 -30.08
C ILE A 379 -2.00 3.17 -31.34
N THR A 380 -3.21 2.62 -31.39
CA THR A 380 -4.14 2.81 -32.51
C THR A 380 -5.21 3.84 -32.13
N ILE A 381 -5.44 4.80 -33.02
CA ILE A 381 -6.49 5.82 -32.87
C ILE A 381 -7.73 5.28 -33.59
N ASP A 382 -8.82 5.01 -32.86
CA ASP A 382 -10.06 4.48 -33.44
C ASP A 382 -11.19 5.52 -33.50
N ILE A 383 -11.95 5.47 -34.60
CA ILE A 383 -13.18 6.24 -34.78
C ILE A 383 -14.36 5.32 -34.51
N VAL A 384 -15.05 5.57 -33.40
CA VAL A 384 -16.18 4.76 -32.94
C VAL A 384 -17.32 4.86 -33.96
N ASN A 385 -17.83 3.71 -34.42
CA ASN A 385 -18.92 3.54 -35.39
C ASN A 385 -18.64 4.03 -36.82
N PHE A 386 -17.39 4.03 -37.29
CA PHE A 386 -17.06 4.36 -38.66
C PHE A 386 -16.73 3.12 -39.51
N LYS A 387 -17.63 2.75 -40.44
CA LYS A 387 -17.45 1.65 -41.41
C LYS A 387 -17.13 2.12 -42.84
N GLU A 388 -17.03 3.43 -43.07
CA GLU A 388 -16.80 4.01 -44.40
C GLU A 388 -15.32 4.36 -44.62
N LYS A 389 -14.90 4.59 -45.88
CA LYS A 389 -13.50 4.96 -46.21
C LYS A 389 -13.18 6.46 -46.10
N THR A 390 -14.19 7.33 -46.00
CA THR A 390 -14.03 8.81 -46.05
C THR A 390 -14.98 9.52 -45.10
N LEU A 391 -14.49 10.46 -44.30
CA LEU A 391 -15.31 11.25 -43.38
C LEU A 391 -16.07 12.36 -44.14
N GLN A 392 -17.30 12.69 -43.74
CA GLN A 392 -18.08 13.73 -44.42
C GLN A 392 -17.89 15.10 -43.75
N LYS A 393 -17.66 16.14 -44.55
CA LYS A 393 -17.48 17.52 -44.06
C LYS A 393 -18.70 18.00 -43.26
N GLY A 394 -18.47 18.61 -42.11
CA GLY A 394 -19.52 19.15 -41.24
C GLY A 394 -20.18 18.15 -40.28
N LYS A 395 -19.87 16.85 -40.35
CA LYS A 395 -20.35 15.84 -39.39
C LYS A 395 -19.43 15.70 -38.17
N THR A 396 -20.03 15.28 -37.05
CA THR A 396 -19.32 15.05 -35.78
C THR A 396 -19.12 13.54 -35.57
N TYR A 397 -17.88 13.13 -35.36
CA TYR A 397 -17.51 11.73 -35.11
C TYR A 397 -16.94 11.57 -33.70
N LYS A 398 -16.88 10.33 -33.18
CA LYS A 398 -16.34 10.03 -31.85
C LYS A 398 -14.98 9.35 -32.00
N ILE A 399 -13.93 9.94 -31.45
CA ILE A 399 -12.58 9.35 -31.44
C ILE A 399 -12.27 8.76 -30.06
N ARG A 400 -11.57 7.62 -30.03
CA ARG A 400 -11.08 6.95 -28.81
C ARG A 400 -9.61 6.54 -29.01
N ALA A 401 -8.82 6.69 -27.96
CA ALA A 401 -7.49 6.08 -27.83
C ALA A 401 -7.50 5.13 -26.62
N ASP A 402 -6.74 4.04 -26.69
CA ASP A 402 -6.77 2.93 -25.73
C ASP A 402 -5.99 3.17 -24.41
N LEU A 403 -5.53 4.39 -24.14
CA LEU A 403 -4.74 4.72 -22.94
C LEU A 403 -5.28 5.93 -22.17
N SER A 404 -5.05 5.93 -20.86
CA SER A 404 -5.68 6.80 -19.86
C SER A 404 -5.38 8.29 -20.09
N LYS A 405 -6.33 9.14 -19.69
CA LYS A 405 -6.48 10.55 -20.11
C LYS A 405 -5.39 11.51 -19.62
N GLU A 406 -4.49 11.12 -18.71
CA GLU A 406 -3.73 12.10 -17.93
C GLU A 406 -2.37 12.50 -18.53
N PHE A 407 -1.88 11.80 -19.56
CA PHE A 407 -0.50 11.97 -20.04
C PHE A 407 -0.35 12.37 -21.52
N PHE A 408 -1.43 12.35 -22.31
CA PHE A 408 -1.36 12.59 -23.76
C PHE A 408 -2.01 13.90 -24.18
N GLN A 409 -1.38 14.59 -25.13
CA GLN A 409 -1.92 15.79 -25.80
C GLN A 409 -2.38 15.44 -27.22
N TRP A 410 -3.54 15.94 -27.64
CA TRP A 410 -4.04 15.75 -29.01
C TRP A 410 -3.60 16.93 -29.89
N ASN A 411 -2.98 16.63 -31.03
CA ASN A 411 -2.73 17.59 -32.10
C ASN A 411 -3.59 17.22 -33.31
N ILE A 412 -4.44 18.13 -33.78
CA ILE A 412 -5.37 17.86 -34.88
C ILE A 412 -5.34 18.99 -35.91
N GLU A 413 -5.14 18.60 -37.17
CA GLU A 413 -5.22 19.48 -38.33
C GLU A 413 -6.47 19.14 -39.14
N GLY A 414 -7.26 20.15 -39.55
CA GLY A 414 -8.45 19.97 -40.39
C GLY A 414 -9.74 19.53 -39.67
N ALA A 415 -9.75 19.55 -38.33
CA ALA A 415 -10.94 19.30 -37.51
C ALA A 415 -10.87 20.00 -36.14
N GLU A 416 -12.03 20.17 -35.49
CA GLU A 416 -12.14 20.73 -34.13
C GLU A 416 -12.60 19.66 -33.13
N ILE A 417 -11.92 19.56 -31.97
CA ILE A 417 -12.40 18.77 -30.81
C ILE A 417 -13.27 19.65 -29.92
N LYS A 418 -14.40 19.12 -29.46
CA LYS A 418 -15.11 19.65 -28.27
C LYS A 418 -14.82 18.79 -27.05
N ASN A 419 -14.86 19.39 -25.86
CA ASN A 419 -14.62 18.68 -24.59
C ASN A 419 -15.46 17.38 -24.50
N GLY A 420 -14.76 16.26 -24.40
CA GLY A 420 -15.34 14.92 -24.29
C GLY A 420 -15.33 14.39 -22.85
N LYS A 421 -16.29 13.52 -22.52
CA LYS A 421 -16.28 12.70 -21.31
C LYS A 421 -15.72 11.31 -21.67
N ASP A 422 -14.98 10.70 -20.74
CA ASP A 422 -14.59 9.27 -20.79
C ASP A 422 -13.79 8.79 -22.00
N GLY A 423 -12.81 9.61 -22.44
CA GLY A 423 -11.83 9.21 -23.46
C GLY A 423 -12.42 9.19 -24.86
N ILE A 424 -13.64 9.72 -25.01
CA ILE A 424 -14.37 9.83 -26.26
C ILE A 424 -14.51 11.31 -26.58
N PHE A 425 -13.87 11.77 -27.65
CA PHE A 425 -13.92 13.16 -28.06
C PHE A 425 -14.78 13.33 -29.31
N PRO A 426 -15.76 14.27 -29.32
CA PRO A 426 -16.45 14.67 -30.53
C PRO A 426 -15.50 15.48 -31.44
N LEU A 427 -15.26 14.95 -32.64
CA LEU A 427 -14.45 15.52 -33.71
C LEU A 427 -15.38 16.10 -34.79
N LYS A 428 -15.35 17.41 -35.03
CA LYS A 428 -16.08 18.05 -36.13
C LYS A 428 -15.15 18.27 -37.32
N VAL A 429 -15.50 17.69 -38.46
CA VAL A 429 -14.69 17.79 -39.69
C VAL A 429 -14.84 19.16 -40.34
N THR A 430 -13.72 19.87 -40.55
CA THR A 430 -13.70 21.22 -41.14
C THR A 430 -12.88 21.30 -42.44
N GLY A 431 -11.86 20.45 -42.61
CA GLY A 431 -10.98 20.40 -43.79
C GLY A 431 -11.06 19.10 -44.58
N ASP A 432 -10.46 19.12 -45.78
CA ASP A 432 -10.51 18.03 -46.77
C ASP A 432 -9.53 16.89 -46.44
N THR A 433 -8.51 17.18 -45.62
CA THR A 433 -7.61 16.19 -45.01
C THR A 433 -7.58 16.43 -43.51
N ILE A 434 -7.80 15.37 -42.74
CA ILE A 434 -7.80 15.40 -41.27
C ILE A 434 -6.59 14.62 -40.79
N ARG A 435 -5.71 15.27 -40.04
CA ARG A 435 -4.55 14.64 -39.42
C ARG A 435 -4.74 14.62 -37.91
N ILE A 436 -4.69 13.44 -37.31
CA ILE A 436 -4.88 13.26 -35.87
C ILE A 436 -3.60 12.65 -35.33
N SER A 437 -2.90 13.41 -34.49
CA SER A 437 -1.64 13.00 -33.88
C SER A 437 -1.76 13.04 -32.35
N LEU A 438 -1.28 11.99 -31.70
CA LEU A 438 -1.21 11.88 -30.25
C LEU A 438 0.23 12.15 -29.80
N LEU A 439 0.41 13.17 -28.96
CA LEU A 439 1.70 13.63 -28.47
C LEU A 439 1.92 13.21 -27.01
N LEU A 440 3.14 12.76 -26.71
CA LEU A 440 3.67 12.55 -25.35
C LEU A 440 4.98 13.33 -25.25
N ASN A 441 5.08 14.27 -24.31
CA ASN A 441 6.27 15.16 -24.18
C ASN A 441 6.71 15.83 -25.51
N ASN A 442 5.77 16.27 -26.33
CA ASN A 442 5.98 16.84 -27.68
C ASN A 442 6.51 15.86 -28.76
N GLU A 443 6.62 14.57 -28.47
CA GLU A 443 6.91 13.55 -29.49
C GLU A 443 5.63 12.86 -29.97
N THR A 444 5.53 12.61 -31.27
CA THR A 444 4.36 11.95 -31.88
C THR A 444 4.42 10.45 -31.65
N VAL A 445 3.49 9.93 -30.85
CA VAL A 445 3.43 8.50 -30.48
C VAL A 445 2.47 7.73 -31.38
N ALA A 446 1.46 8.41 -31.94
CA ALA A 446 0.56 7.85 -32.93
C ALA A 446 0.05 8.93 -33.88
N GLU A 447 -0.08 8.59 -35.16
CA GLU A 447 -0.64 9.48 -36.17
C GLU A 447 -1.62 8.72 -37.06
N ARG A 448 -2.77 9.33 -37.36
CA ARG A 448 -3.74 8.84 -38.33
C ARG A 448 -4.19 9.97 -39.25
N THR A 449 -4.00 9.76 -40.55
CA THR A 449 -4.45 10.70 -41.59
C THR A 449 -5.68 10.14 -42.29
N ILE A 450 -6.72 10.96 -42.45
CA ILE A 450 -8.00 10.56 -43.05
C ILE A 450 -8.43 11.63 -44.05
N LEU A 451 -8.82 11.19 -45.25
CA LEU A 451 -9.40 12.08 -46.25
C LEU A 451 -10.90 12.27 -45.97
N SER A 452 -11.35 13.53 -46.04
CA SER A 452 -12.77 13.86 -45.99
C SER A 452 -13.30 14.14 -47.40
N LYS A 453 -14.58 13.82 -47.62
CA LYS A 453 -15.32 14.12 -48.85
C LYS A 453 -16.47 15.08 -48.59
#